data_AF-A0A260MHQ6-F1
#
_entry.id   AF-A0A260MHQ6-F1
#
_cell.length_a   1.000
_cell.length_b   1.000
_cell.length_c   1.000
_cell.angle_alpha   90.00
_cell.angle_beta   90.00
_cell.angle_gamma   90.00
#
_symmetry.space_group_name_H-M   'P 1'
#
loop_
_entity.id
_entity.type
_entity.pdbx_description
1 polymer ?
#
loop_
_entity_poly.entity_id
_entity_poly.type
_entity_poly.pdbx_seq_one_letter_code
_entity_poly.pdbx_strand_id
1 'polypeptide(L)'
;MDTAAPPERPRARTPEAVAPAPQSYAPKRSPATSCTDEISQVEPLGLAVTYWGVGGADAEPSHDVAIRFTGSRVEVEGHASTEKVGFDRTLVVKSRPAAGGRFAATTRIQGIASGEWEVSARRIDGGADSSERQQNSVLTARTALLTYGPAVRVWSWPALVAAGAVVALIVQGFLLSRMDANVAAAVAISALSCILGYIGAKVWYLILHRRPISTFIRAGACIQGFLLVSLGTLVIGGALGGMDVGAVLDATTPGLFLGMAIGRPGCFLAGCCSGRPTRSRWGLFSSDRTLATRRIPVQLYEAAAALLIAGVALAAVLQVDLPVGGLVFLGSIAAYTLVRQGLFLFRVDAHTRRGRLTVSLICCAVLIGVLAASQVLS
;
A
#
# COMPACT_ATOMS: atom_id res chain seq x y z
N MET A 1 -73.29 2.75 -11.16
CA MET A 1 -72.93 3.03 -12.56
C MET A 1 -71.56 3.69 -12.53
N ASP A 2 -70.53 2.90 -12.22
CA ASP A 2 -69.71 2.17 -13.20
C ASP A 2 -68.66 3.08 -13.84
N THR A 3 -67.47 3.07 -13.23
CA THR A 3 -66.23 3.46 -13.90
C THR A 3 -65.25 2.32 -13.71
N ALA A 4 -65.24 1.44 -14.72
CA ALA A 4 -64.39 0.28 -14.84
C ALA A 4 -62.90 0.69 -14.92
N ALA A 5 -62.05 -0.06 -14.22
CA ALA A 5 -60.61 0.03 -14.31
C ALA A 5 -60.13 -0.47 -15.69
N PRO A 6 -59.04 0.10 -16.25
CA PRO A 6 -58.50 -0.34 -17.53
C PRO A 6 -57.83 -1.73 -17.42
N PRO A 7 -57.80 -2.53 -18.51
CA PRO A 7 -57.28 -3.89 -18.48
C PRO A 7 -55.75 -3.93 -18.30
N GLU A 8 -55.27 -4.79 -17.41
CA GLU A 8 -53.86 -5.09 -17.20
C GLU A 8 -53.21 -5.66 -18.48
N ARG A 9 -52.05 -5.10 -18.87
CA ARG A 9 -51.23 -5.67 -19.93
C ARG A 9 -50.62 -7.00 -19.48
N PRO A 10 -50.51 -8.02 -20.35
CA PRO A 10 -49.85 -9.28 -20.02
C PRO A 10 -48.37 -9.02 -19.69
N ARG A 11 -47.91 -9.41 -18.50
CA ARG A 11 -46.49 -9.45 -18.15
C ARG A 11 -45.80 -10.52 -19.01
N ALA A 12 -44.92 -10.09 -19.91
CA ALA A 12 -43.99 -11.00 -20.57
C ALA A 12 -43.10 -11.67 -19.52
N ARG A 13 -43.13 -13.01 -19.44
CA ARG A 13 -42.18 -13.79 -18.65
C ARG A 13 -40.83 -13.75 -19.34
N THR A 14 -39.91 -12.96 -18.79
CA THR A 14 -38.48 -13.09 -19.09
C THR A 14 -38.01 -14.46 -18.57
N PRO A 15 -37.33 -15.31 -19.35
CA PRO A 15 -36.72 -16.52 -18.82
C PRO A 15 -35.66 -16.13 -17.79
N GLU A 16 -35.85 -16.62 -16.58
CA GLU A 16 -34.96 -16.48 -15.44
C GLU A 16 -33.63 -17.16 -15.77
N ALA A 17 -32.57 -16.37 -15.94
CA ALA A 17 -31.22 -16.88 -16.11
C ALA A 17 -30.78 -17.52 -14.79
N VAL A 18 -30.88 -18.85 -14.70
CA VAL A 18 -30.37 -19.63 -13.58
C VAL A 18 -28.85 -19.46 -13.53
N ALA A 19 -28.37 -18.71 -12.53
CA ALA A 19 -26.96 -18.65 -12.20
C ALA A 19 -26.50 -20.05 -11.71
N PRO A 20 -25.39 -20.61 -12.24
CA PRO A 20 -24.86 -21.85 -11.69
C PRO A 20 -24.38 -21.63 -10.25
N ALA A 21 -24.77 -22.53 -9.35
CA ALA A 21 -24.41 -22.49 -7.95
C ALA A 21 -22.87 -22.50 -7.76
N PRO A 22 -22.33 -21.76 -6.78
CA PRO A 22 -20.91 -21.82 -6.45
C PRO A 22 -20.56 -23.21 -5.93
N GLN A 23 -19.81 -23.99 -6.71
CA GLN A 23 -19.24 -25.24 -6.23
C GLN A 23 -18.15 -24.92 -5.18
N SER A 24 -18.50 -25.17 -3.92
CA SER A 24 -17.55 -25.20 -2.81
C SER A 24 -16.67 -26.44 -2.96
N TYR A 25 -15.43 -26.24 -3.44
CA TYR A 25 -14.41 -27.28 -3.38
C TYR A 25 -13.85 -27.35 -1.96
N ALA A 26 -14.28 -28.36 -1.20
CA ALA A 26 -13.64 -28.77 0.04
C ALA A 26 -12.66 -29.93 -0.27
N PRO A 27 -11.34 -29.77 -0.05
CA PRO A 27 -10.41 -30.88 -0.24
C PRO A 27 -10.66 -31.95 0.84
N LYS A 28 -10.89 -33.20 0.41
CA LYS A 28 -10.94 -34.38 1.29
C LYS A 28 -9.58 -34.54 1.98
N ARG A 29 -9.54 -34.43 3.31
CA ARG A 29 -8.39 -34.82 4.14
C ARG A 29 -8.37 -36.35 4.27
N SER A 30 -7.33 -36.98 3.75
CA SER A 30 -6.94 -38.33 4.17
C SER A 30 -6.18 -38.26 5.51
N PRO A 31 -6.31 -39.25 6.40
CA PRO A 31 -5.64 -39.23 7.70
C PRO A 31 -4.12 -39.37 7.52
N ALA A 32 -3.38 -38.57 8.31
CA ALA A 32 -1.94 -38.45 8.25
C ALA A 32 -1.24 -39.73 8.74
N THR A 33 -0.32 -40.24 7.92
CA THR A 33 0.71 -41.18 8.35
C THR A 33 2.04 -40.69 7.83
N SER A 34 2.86 -40.16 8.74
CA SER A 34 4.33 -39.97 8.68
C SER A 34 4.75 -38.53 8.98
N CYS A 35 5.55 -38.37 10.05
CA CYS A 35 6.10 -37.11 10.56
C CYS A 35 7.18 -36.48 9.65
N THR A 36 7.18 -36.77 8.35
CA THR A 36 8.07 -36.17 7.34
C THR A 36 7.34 -35.36 6.27
N ASP A 37 6.00 -35.39 6.25
CA ASP A 37 5.17 -34.61 5.31
C ASP A 37 4.84 -33.17 5.76
N GLU A 38 5.24 -32.75 6.97
CA GLU A 38 4.96 -31.38 7.44
C GLU A 38 5.93 -30.32 6.87
N ILE A 39 7.02 -30.73 6.21
CA ILE A 39 7.99 -29.80 5.59
C ILE A 39 7.69 -29.57 4.09
N SER A 40 6.75 -30.33 3.51
CA SER A 40 6.26 -30.16 2.13
C SER A 40 5.00 -29.28 2.04
N GLN A 41 4.84 -28.30 2.93
CA GLN A 41 4.08 -27.08 2.60
C GLN A 41 4.89 -26.25 1.61
N VAL A 42 5.04 -26.76 0.38
CA VAL A 42 5.59 -26.06 -0.77
C VAL A 42 4.94 -24.69 -0.81
N GLU A 43 5.75 -23.63 -0.70
CA GLU A 43 5.23 -22.27 -0.85
C GLU A 43 4.32 -22.22 -2.09
N PRO A 44 3.12 -21.65 -2.01
CA PRO A 44 2.23 -21.64 -3.16
C PRO A 44 2.98 -20.97 -4.31
N LEU A 45 3.18 -21.72 -5.40
CA LEU A 45 3.77 -21.18 -6.62
C LEU A 45 2.75 -20.27 -7.30
N GLY A 46 3.23 -19.33 -8.11
CA GLY A 46 2.41 -18.35 -8.79
C GLY A 46 3.04 -17.78 -10.05
N LEU A 47 2.19 -17.17 -10.88
CA LEU A 47 2.53 -16.48 -12.12
C LEU A 47 2.02 -15.03 -12.10
N ALA A 48 2.80 -14.13 -12.67
CA ALA A 48 2.44 -12.73 -12.88
C ALA A 48 2.35 -12.53 -14.39
N VAL A 49 1.13 -12.57 -14.90
CA VAL A 49 0.87 -12.48 -16.34
C VAL A 49 0.61 -11.02 -16.66
N THR A 50 1.34 -10.47 -17.63
CA THR A 50 1.29 -9.05 -17.97
C THR A 50 0.90 -8.84 -19.42
N TYR A 51 -0.11 -8.01 -19.64
CA TYR A 51 -0.48 -7.49 -20.95
C TYR A 51 0.07 -6.08 -21.12
N TRP A 52 0.71 -5.80 -22.26
CA TRP A 52 1.19 -4.47 -22.62
C TRP A 52 0.30 -3.84 -23.67
N GLY A 53 -0.16 -2.61 -23.42
CA GLY A 53 -1.04 -1.91 -24.34
C GLY A 53 -0.74 -0.43 -24.46
N VAL A 54 -1.40 0.21 -25.42
CA VAL A 54 -1.41 1.66 -25.60
C VAL A 54 -2.86 2.16 -25.46
N GLY A 55 -3.05 3.32 -24.83
CA GLY A 55 -4.33 4.01 -24.82
C GLY A 55 -4.75 4.39 -26.25
N GLY A 56 -5.93 3.94 -26.68
CA GLY A 56 -6.48 4.21 -28.02
C GLY A 56 -6.82 5.69 -28.18
N ALA A 57 -6.75 6.18 -29.43
CA ALA A 57 -6.98 7.58 -29.77
C ALA A 57 -8.39 8.07 -29.38
N ASP A 58 -9.40 7.20 -29.50
CA ASP A 58 -10.83 7.55 -29.35
C ASP A 58 -11.42 7.17 -27.99
N ALA A 59 -10.59 6.75 -27.03
CA ALA A 59 -11.09 6.29 -25.74
C ALA A 59 -11.35 7.46 -24.79
N GLU A 60 -12.61 7.82 -24.62
CA GLU A 60 -13.03 8.56 -23.42
C GLU A 60 -12.56 7.80 -22.16
N PRO A 61 -12.11 8.52 -21.11
CA PRO A 61 -11.56 7.93 -19.88
C PRO A 61 -12.54 7.06 -19.05
N SER A 62 -13.76 6.84 -19.56
CA SER A 62 -14.90 6.20 -18.90
C SER A 62 -15.13 4.73 -19.30
N HIS A 63 -14.49 4.22 -20.36
CA HIS A 63 -14.64 2.81 -20.75
C HIS A 63 -13.63 1.91 -20.02
N ASP A 64 -14.16 1.03 -19.16
CA ASP A 64 -13.42 -0.06 -18.55
C ASP A 64 -12.84 -0.98 -19.64
N VAL A 65 -11.58 -1.40 -19.46
CA VAL A 65 -10.91 -2.31 -20.38
C VAL A 65 -10.86 -3.71 -19.79
N ALA A 66 -11.49 -4.69 -20.43
CA ALA A 66 -11.42 -6.09 -20.02
C ALA A 66 -10.30 -6.82 -20.77
N ILE A 67 -9.38 -7.42 -20.01
CA ILE A 67 -8.28 -8.23 -20.53
C ILE A 67 -8.44 -9.66 -20.01
N ARG A 68 -8.62 -10.61 -20.92
CA ARG A 68 -8.64 -12.04 -20.62
C ARG A 68 -7.22 -12.59 -20.62
N PHE A 69 -6.89 -13.32 -19.58
CA PHE A 69 -5.64 -14.06 -19.42
C PHE A 69 -5.96 -15.54 -19.34
N THR A 70 -5.45 -16.32 -20.27
CA THR A 70 -5.60 -17.77 -20.32
C THR A 70 -4.23 -18.41 -20.27
N GLY A 71 -4.04 -19.48 -19.52
CA GLY A 71 -2.78 -20.21 -19.54
C GLY A 71 -2.94 -21.70 -19.35
N SER A 72 -2.04 -22.45 -19.96
CA SER A 72 -1.94 -23.91 -19.90
C SER A 72 -0.50 -24.30 -19.58
N ARG A 73 -0.35 -25.33 -18.75
CA ARG A 73 0.97 -25.90 -18.47
C ARG A 73 1.53 -26.53 -19.74
N VAL A 74 2.81 -26.31 -20.02
CA VAL A 74 3.52 -27.01 -21.09
C VAL A 74 3.77 -28.44 -20.60
N GLU A 75 3.16 -29.43 -21.27
CA GLU A 75 3.40 -30.84 -20.95
C GLU A 75 4.84 -31.22 -21.30
N VAL A 76 5.56 -31.80 -20.34
CA VAL A 76 6.87 -32.41 -20.59
C VAL A 76 6.61 -33.87 -20.95
N GLU A 77 7.04 -34.29 -22.14
CA GLU A 77 6.90 -35.68 -22.61
C GLU A 77 7.37 -36.67 -21.54
N GLY A 78 6.47 -37.53 -21.07
CA GLY A 78 6.77 -38.66 -20.18
C GLY A 78 5.94 -38.78 -18.90
N HIS A 79 5.20 -37.75 -18.47
CA HIS A 79 4.30 -37.85 -17.31
C HIS A 79 2.93 -37.24 -17.61
N ALA A 80 1.97 -38.08 -18.01
CA ALA A 80 0.58 -37.67 -18.18
C ALA A 80 -0.03 -37.31 -16.81
N SER A 81 -0.09 -36.02 -16.48
CA SER A 81 -0.87 -35.54 -15.34
C SER A 81 -2.34 -35.43 -15.76
N THR A 82 -3.20 -36.22 -15.12
CA THR A 82 -4.64 -36.40 -15.43
C THR A 82 -5.53 -35.17 -15.18
N GLU A 83 -4.95 -34.01 -14.88
CA GLU A 83 -5.69 -32.78 -14.57
C GLU A 83 -5.34 -31.74 -15.64
N LYS A 84 -6.34 -31.24 -16.39
CA LYS A 84 -6.17 -30.08 -17.26
C LYS A 84 -5.90 -28.85 -16.39
N VAL A 85 -4.65 -28.65 -15.97
CA VAL A 85 -4.24 -27.51 -15.14
C VAL A 85 -4.12 -26.29 -16.05
N GLY A 86 -5.24 -25.63 -16.29
CA GLY A 86 -5.32 -24.35 -16.99
C GLY A 86 -5.98 -23.29 -16.12
N PHE A 87 -5.74 -22.03 -16.43
CA PHE A 87 -6.46 -20.92 -15.81
C PHE A 87 -7.10 -20.02 -16.86
N ASP A 88 -8.19 -19.37 -16.47
CA ASP A 88 -8.85 -18.31 -17.22
C ASP A 88 -9.28 -17.22 -16.24
N ARG A 89 -8.74 -16.01 -16.42
CA ARG A 89 -8.98 -14.86 -15.57
C ARG A 89 -9.19 -13.63 -16.43
N THR A 90 -10.27 -12.90 -16.16
CA THR A 90 -10.49 -11.59 -16.78
C THR A 90 -10.19 -10.49 -15.77
N LEU A 91 -9.28 -9.58 -16.13
CA LEU A 91 -8.98 -8.39 -15.36
C LEU A 91 -9.71 -7.20 -16.01
N VAL A 92 -10.54 -6.52 -15.22
CA VAL A 92 -11.17 -5.27 -15.63
C VAL A 92 -10.32 -4.12 -15.12
N VAL A 93 -9.67 -3.41 -16.04
CA VAL A 93 -8.85 -2.23 -15.75
C VAL A 93 -9.76 -1.02 -15.71
N LYS A 94 -10.12 -0.62 -14.48
CA LYS A 94 -10.86 0.62 -14.23
C LYS A 94 -9.93 1.80 -14.43
N SER A 95 -10.30 2.76 -15.28
CA SER A 95 -9.50 3.93 -15.68
C SER A 95 -8.41 3.61 -16.71
N ARG A 96 -8.76 3.65 -18.01
CA ARG A 96 -7.80 3.51 -19.10
C ARG A 96 -6.73 4.62 -19.00
N PRO A 97 -5.45 4.31 -19.30
CA PRO A 97 -4.45 5.33 -19.53
C PRO A 97 -4.90 6.31 -20.61
N ALA A 98 -4.38 7.53 -20.52
CA ALA A 98 -4.54 8.54 -21.56
C ALA A 98 -4.28 8.01 -22.98
N ALA A 99 -4.95 8.61 -23.98
CA ALA A 99 -4.68 8.36 -25.40
C ALA A 99 -3.16 8.46 -25.69
N GLY A 100 -2.61 7.46 -26.38
CA GLY A 100 -1.17 7.33 -26.67
C GLY A 100 -0.30 6.88 -25.48
N GLY A 101 -0.84 6.78 -24.27
CA GLY A 101 -0.10 6.35 -23.08
C GLY A 101 0.12 4.84 -23.05
N ARG A 102 1.38 4.42 -22.86
CA ARG A 102 1.73 3.01 -22.62
C ARG A 102 1.24 2.56 -21.24
N PHE A 103 0.78 1.32 -21.14
CA PHE A 103 0.45 0.67 -19.87
C PHE A 103 0.78 -0.81 -19.87
N ALA A 104 0.89 -1.34 -18.67
CA ALA A 104 0.97 -2.76 -18.42
C ALA A 104 -0.08 -3.17 -17.38
N ALA A 105 -0.92 -4.13 -17.73
CA ALA A 105 -1.91 -4.70 -16.83
C ALA A 105 -1.45 -6.09 -16.40
N THR A 106 -1.29 -6.31 -15.10
CA THR A 106 -0.77 -7.56 -14.54
C THR A 106 -1.82 -8.23 -13.67
N THR A 107 -2.04 -9.52 -13.90
CA THR A 107 -2.79 -10.39 -12.98
C THR A 107 -1.86 -11.37 -12.29
N ARG A 108 -2.13 -11.65 -11.01
CA ARG A 108 -1.37 -12.64 -10.21
C ARG A 108 -2.22 -13.89 -10.02
N ILE A 109 -1.62 -15.02 -10.31
CA ILE A 109 -2.21 -16.34 -10.20
C ILE A 109 -1.40 -17.10 -9.17
N GLN A 110 -2.06 -17.70 -8.18
CA GLN A 110 -1.43 -18.38 -7.06
C GLN A 110 -2.00 -19.79 -6.95
N GLY A 111 -1.24 -20.72 -6.37
CA GLY A 111 -1.65 -22.11 -6.18
C GLY A 111 -1.58 -22.93 -7.46
N ILE A 112 -0.59 -22.66 -8.31
CA ILE A 112 -0.38 -23.38 -9.57
C ILE A 112 0.74 -24.42 -9.43
N ALA A 113 0.74 -25.41 -10.32
CA ALA A 113 1.83 -26.37 -10.41
C ALA A 113 3.14 -25.72 -10.88
N SER A 114 4.27 -26.31 -10.47
CA SER A 114 5.61 -25.96 -10.98
C SER A 114 5.74 -26.31 -12.47
N GLY A 115 6.65 -25.61 -13.15
CA GLY A 115 6.96 -25.83 -14.56
C GLY A 115 6.74 -24.59 -15.42
N GLU A 116 6.83 -24.80 -16.74
CA GLU A 116 6.58 -23.77 -17.74
C GLU A 116 5.09 -23.72 -18.11
N TRP A 117 4.61 -22.50 -18.32
CA TRP A 117 3.23 -22.21 -18.64
C TRP A 117 3.19 -21.35 -19.88
N GLU A 118 2.46 -21.82 -20.89
CA GLU A 118 2.10 -20.99 -22.03
C GLU A 118 0.91 -20.13 -21.62
N VAL A 119 1.05 -18.81 -21.79
CA VAL A 119 0.05 -17.85 -21.36
C VAL A 119 -0.28 -16.89 -22.49
N SER A 120 -1.57 -16.67 -22.69
CA SER A 120 -2.15 -15.76 -23.67
C SER A 120 -2.90 -14.64 -22.95
N ALA A 121 -2.66 -13.41 -23.35
CA ALA A 121 -3.38 -12.22 -22.91
C ALA A 121 -4.07 -11.55 -24.11
N ARG A 122 -5.38 -11.33 -24.01
CA ARG A 122 -6.19 -10.71 -25.07
C ARG A 122 -7.19 -9.71 -24.50
N ARG A 123 -7.40 -8.60 -25.20
CA ARG A 123 -8.45 -7.62 -24.88
C ARG A 123 -9.83 -8.11 -25.36
N ILE A 124 -10.89 -7.79 -24.61
CA ILE A 124 -12.26 -8.28 -24.87
C ILE A 124 -13.19 -7.16 -25.43
N ASP A 125 -12.79 -5.89 -25.38
CA ASP A 125 -13.68 -4.78 -25.74
C ASP A 125 -13.84 -4.59 -27.28
N GLY A 126 -14.98 -5.06 -27.80
CA GLY A 126 -15.84 -4.46 -28.84
C GLY A 126 -15.26 -4.02 -30.20
N GLY A 127 -15.47 -4.87 -31.23
CA GLY A 127 -15.39 -4.50 -32.66
C GLY A 127 -14.56 -5.50 -33.46
N ALA A 128 -15.20 -6.18 -34.43
CA ALA A 128 -14.65 -7.26 -35.26
C ALA A 128 -13.43 -6.88 -36.14
N ASP A 129 -12.87 -5.69 -35.95
CA ASP A 129 -11.84 -5.09 -36.80
C ASP A 129 -10.59 -4.65 -36.01
N SER A 130 -10.46 -5.02 -34.73
CA SER A 130 -9.23 -4.77 -33.98
C SER A 130 -8.28 -5.96 -34.09
N SER A 131 -7.32 -5.85 -35.00
CA SER A 131 -6.05 -6.60 -34.98
C SER A 131 -5.19 -6.23 -33.75
N GLU A 132 -5.80 -6.00 -32.57
CA GLU A 132 -5.10 -5.73 -31.32
C GLU A 132 -4.55 -7.05 -30.76
N ARG A 133 -3.32 -7.34 -31.18
CA ARG A 133 -2.43 -8.45 -30.83
C ARG A 133 -2.77 -9.16 -29.51
N GLN A 134 -3.30 -10.37 -29.62
CA GLN A 134 -3.10 -11.40 -28.60
C GLN A 134 -1.60 -11.51 -28.29
N GLN A 135 -1.25 -11.44 -27.02
CA GLN A 135 0.14 -11.56 -26.55
C GLN A 135 0.33 -12.91 -25.92
N ASN A 136 1.15 -13.74 -26.55
CA ASN A 136 1.53 -15.04 -26.02
C ASN A 136 2.92 -14.96 -25.40
N SER A 137 3.10 -15.59 -24.24
CA SER A 137 4.38 -15.67 -23.54
C SER A 137 4.47 -16.97 -22.78
N VAL A 138 5.66 -17.58 -22.77
CA VAL A 138 5.96 -18.71 -21.89
C VAL A 138 6.57 -18.16 -20.59
N LEU A 139 6.00 -18.56 -19.46
CA LEU A 139 6.42 -18.11 -18.13
C LEU A 139 6.65 -19.31 -17.22
N THR A 140 7.72 -19.28 -16.44
CA THR A 140 7.97 -20.30 -15.41
C THR A 140 7.28 -19.92 -14.11
N ALA A 141 6.58 -20.87 -13.49
CA ALA A 141 6.01 -20.68 -12.16
C ALA A 141 7.13 -20.38 -11.14
N ARG A 142 6.95 -19.32 -10.34
CA ARG A 142 7.89 -18.90 -9.28
C ARG A 142 7.20 -18.91 -7.93
N THR A 143 7.95 -18.78 -6.84
CA THR A 143 7.35 -18.60 -5.51
C THR A 143 6.41 -17.40 -5.54
N ALA A 144 5.15 -17.56 -5.11
CA ALA A 144 4.15 -16.50 -5.27
C ALA A 144 4.60 -15.17 -4.63
N LEU A 145 5.47 -15.22 -3.63
CA LEU A 145 6.01 -14.06 -2.93
C LEU A 145 6.94 -13.18 -3.79
N LEU A 146 7.54 -13.73 -4.85
CA LEU A 146 8.41 -12.99 -5.79
C LEU A 146 7.69 -12.59 -7.08
N THR A 147 6.45 -13.03 -7.25
CA THR A 147 5.72 -12.92 -8.50
C THR A 147 4.96 -11.59 -8.58
N TYR A 148 5.56 -10.57 -9.18
CA TYR A 148 4.95 -9.25 -9.41
C TYR A 148 5.13 -8.77 -10.85
N GLY A 149 4.27 -7.84 -11.26
CA GLY A 149 4.34 -7.17 -12.55
C GLY A 149 5.52 -6.19 -12.67
N PRO A 150 5.69 -5.59 -13.85
CA PRO A 150 6.74 -4.61 -14.09
C PRO A 150 6.63 -3.41 -13.13
N ALA A 151 7.78 -2.79 -12.86
CA ALA A 151 7.91 -1.63 -11.98
C ALA A 151 7.44 -1.84 -10.52
N VAL A 152 7.48 -3.09 -10.02
CA VAL A 152 7.21 -3.44 -8.61
C VAL A 152 8.43 -4.13 -7.99
N ARG A 153 8.95 -3.56 -6.91
CA ARG A 153 10.01 -4.13 -6.06
C ARG A 153 9.48 -4.21 -4.63
N VAL A 154 8.85 -5.32 -4.25
CA VAL A 154 8.14 -5.38 -2.95
C VAL A 154 9.08 -5.24 -1.74
N TRP A 155 10.31 -5.77 -1.85
CA TRP A 155 11.31 -5.71 -0.79
C TRP A 155 11.96 -4.35 -0.59
N SER A 156 11.81 -3.40 -1.53
CA SER A 156 12.40 -2.06 -1.36
C SER A 156 11.69 -1.27 -0.24
N TRP A 157 10.40 -1.53 -0.01
CA TRP A 157 9.66 -0.86 1.06
C TRP A 157 10.18 -1.19 2.46
N PRO A 158 10.23 -2.47 2.91
CA PRO A 158 10.73 -2.78 4.25
C PRO A 158 12.21 -2.43 4.41
N ALA A 159 13.02 -2.60 3.35
CA ALA A 159 14.44 -2.24 3.39
C ALA A 159 14.66 -0.73 3.62
N LEU A 160 13.97 0.13 2.87
CA LEU A 160 14.10 1.58 3.02
C LEU A 160 13.48 2.09 4.33
N VAL A 161 12.40 1.48 4.81
CA VAL A 161 11.84 1.80 6.13
C VAL A 161 12.82 1.43 7.25
N ALA A 162 13.44 0.26 7.19
CA ALA A 162 14.45 -0.16 8.16
C ALA A 162 15.68 0.77 8.15
N ALA A 163 16.19 1.10 6.95
CA ALA A 163 17.27 2.08 6.80
C ALA A 163 16.88 3.45 7.37
N GLY A 164 15.67 3.92 7.08
CA GLY A 164 15.13 5.16 7.62
C GLY A 164 15.01 5.16 9.15
N ALA A 165 14.61 4.04 9.76
CA ALA A 165 14.56 3.90 11.21
C ALA A 165 15.95 3.97 11.85
N VAL A 166 16.96 3.34 11.24
CA VAL A 166 18.36 3.43 11.71
C VAL A 166 18.86 4.87 11.64
N VAL A 167 18.63 5.55 10.51
CA VAL A 167 18.99 6.98 10.35
C VAL A 167 18.27 7.84 11.39
N ALA A 168 16.99 7.58 11.65
CA ALA A 168 16.23 8.31 12.64
C ALA A 168 16.83 8.20 14.04
N LEU A 169 17.20 6.98 14.46
CA LEU A 169 17.83 6.73 15.77
C LEU A 169 19.22 7.37 15.88
N ILE A 170 20.01 7.35 14.81
CA ILE A 170 21.33 8.01 14.78
C ILE A 170 21.17 9.53 14.95
N VAL A 171 20.27 10.15 14.19
CA VAL A 171 20.01 11.60 14.27
C VAL A 171 19.48 11.97 15.66
N GLN A 172 18.54 11.20 16.20
CA GLN A 172 18.01 11.41 17.54
C GLN A 172 19.13 11.31 18.59
N GLY A 173 19.97 10.28 18.52
CA GLY A 173 21.09 10.10 19.45
C GLY A 173 22.09 11.26 19.39
N PHE A 174 22.38 11.77 18.19
CA PHE A 174 23.22 12.95 18.02
C PHE A 174 22.60 14.20 18.67
N LEU A 175 21.30 14.46 18.46
CA LEU A 175 20.61 15.60 19.07
C LEU A 175 20.57 15.49 20.59
N LEU A 176 20.23 14.30 21.12
CA LEU A 176 20.22 14.05 22.55
C LEU A 176 21.60 14.14 23.21
N SER A 177 22.68 13.82 22.48
CA SER A 177 24.06 13.96 23.00
C SER A 177 24.49 15.41 23.24
N ARG A 178 23.75 16.37 22.68
CA ARG A 178 23.95 17.80 22.96
C ARG A 178 23.10 18.29 24.13
N MET A 179 22.26 17.43 24.67
CA MET A 179 21.41 17.70 25.82
C MET A 179 21.98 16.90 27.01
N ASP A 180 21.80 17.38 28.24
CA ASP A 180 22.21 16.66 29.46
C ASP A 180 21.32 15.43 29.76
N ALA A 181 20.94 14.69 28.72
CA ALA A 181 20.07 13.53 28.79
C ALA A 181 20.87 12.22 28.73
N ASN A 182 20.32 11.16 29.33
CA ASN A 182 20.86 9.81 29.18
C ASN A 182 20.59 9.28 27.77
N VAL A 183 21.50 9.59 26.84
CA VAL A 183 21.41 9.26 25.40
C VAL A 183 21.19 7.76 25.18
N ALA A 184 21.95 6.92 25.89
CA ALA A 184 21.88 5.48 25.72
C ALA A 184 20.50 4.93 26.08
N ALA A 185 19.95 5.37 27.23
CA ALA A 185 18.62 4.96 27.64
C ALA A 185 17.54 5.48 26.68
N ALA A 186 17.63 6.74 26.24
CA ALA A 186 16.65 7.33 25.33
C ALA A 186 16.63 6.66 23.94
N VAL A 187 17.80 6.38 23.38
CA VAL A 187 17.94 5.66 22.10
C VAL A 187 17.46 4.20 22.26
N ALA A 188 17.76 3.54 23.39
CA ALA A 188 17.27 2.19 23.66
C ALA A 188 15.74 2.13 23.77
N ILE A 189 15.13 3.07 24.48
CA ILE A 189 13.66 3.22 24.55
C ILE A 189 13.08 3.46 23.16
N SER A 190 13.73 4.29 22.35
CA SER A 190 13.27 4.60 20.99
C SER A 190 13.38 3.39 20.06
N ALA A 191 14.46 2.63 20.13
CA ALA A 191 14.61 1.36 19.39
C ALA A 191 13.55 0.34 19.83
N LEU A 192 13.31 0.21 21.14
CA LEU A 192 12.25 -0.63 21.69
C LEU A 192 10.87 -0.18 21.19
N SER A 193 10.62 1.14 21.12
CA SER A 193 9.37 1.70 20.60
C SER A 193 9.12 1.32 19.13
N CYS A 194 10.17 1.23 18.30
CA CYS A 194 10.03 0.76 16.92
C CYS A 194 9.63 -0.73 16.86
N ILE A 195 10.24 -1.57 17.70
CA ILE A 195 9.96 -3.00 17.77
C ILE A 195 8.52 -3.24 18.28
N LEU A 196 8.17 -2.65 19.42
CA LEU A 196 6.83 -2.75 20.00
C LEU A 196 5.78 -2.12 19.08
N GLY A 197 6.10 -1.00 18.44
CA GLY A 197 5.27 -0.39 17.40
C GLY A 197 4.95 -1.36 16.27
N TYR A 198 5.95 -2.07 15.72
CA TYR A 198 5.71 -3.06 14.66
C TYR A 198 4.81 -4.21 15.13
N ILE A 199 5.01 -4.70 16.36
CA ILE A 199 4.13 -5.71 16.97
C ILE A 199 2.71 -5.15 17.09
N GLY A 200 2.55 -3.93 17.61
CA GLY A 200 1.28 -3.22 17.72
C GLY A 200 0.58 -3.06 16.37
N ALA A 201 1.34 -2.76 15.31
CA ALA A 201 0.81 -2.65 13.94
C ALA A 201 0.17 -3.94 13.44
N LYS A 202 0.80 -5.09 13.74
CA LYS A 202 0.30 -6.41 13.37
C LYS A 202 -0.88 -6.85 14.25
N VAL A 203 -0.79 -6.66 15.56
CA VAL A 203 -1.89 -6.96 16.48
C VAL A 203 -3.13 -6.17 16.10
N TRP A 204 -2.98 -4.87 15.82
CA TRP A 204 -4.07 -4.02 15.37
C TRP A 204 -4.69 -4.51 14.06
N TYR A 205 -3.87 -4.96 13.11
CA TYR A 205 -4.36 -5.55 11.85
C TYR A 205 -5.18 -6.83 12.10
N LEU A 206 -4.70 -7.72 12.97
CA LEU A 206 -5.38 -8.97 13.33
C LEU A 206 -6.73 -8.70 13.98
N ILE A 207 -6.80 -7.74 14.92
CA ILE A 207 -8.05 -7.33 15.57
C ILE A 207 -9.04 -6.80 14.54
N LEU A 208 -8.60 -5.87 13.68
CA LEU A 208 -9.47 -5.22 12.70
C LEU A 208 -10.06 -6.22 11.69
N HIS A 209 -9.28 -7.23 11.28
CA HIS A 209 -9.70 -8.23 10.30
C HIS A 209 -10.17 -9.56 10.93
N ARG A 210 -10.28 -9.61 12.27
CA ARG A 210 -10.66 -10.81 13.05
C ARG A 210 -9.93 -12.08 12.62
N ARG A 211 -8.60 -11.97 12.42
CA ARG A 211 -7.75 -13.10 12.02
C ARG A 211 -7.13 -13.78 13.24
N PRO A 212 -6.93 -15.12 13.20
CA PRO A 212 -6.30 -15.83 14.30
C PRO A 212 -4.82 -15.44 14.45
N ILE A 213 -4.30 -15.52 15.67
CA ILE A 213 -2.92 -15.13 15.99
C ILE A 213 -1.86 -15.98 15.27
N SER A 214 -2.22 -17.21 14.88
CA SER A 214 -1.36 -18.10 14.07
C SER A 214 -0.97 -17.49 12.72
N THR A 215 -1.72 -16.51 12.22
CA THR A 215 -1.39 -15.80 10.97
C THR A 215 -0.50 -14.58 11.16
N PHE A 216 -0.02 -14.29 12.38
CA PHE A 216 0.73 -13.07 12.72
C PHE A 216 1.92 -12.79 11.79
N ILE A 217 2.68 -13.81 11.41
CA ILE A 217 3.85 -13.64 10.53
C ILE A 217 3.42 -13.18 9.13
N ARG A 218 2.38 -13.79 8.56
CA ARG A 218 1.87 -13.52 7.21
C ARG A 218 0.84 -12.39 7.14
N ALA A 219 0.38 -11.90 8.29
CA ALA A 219 -0.60 -10.83 8.40
C ALA A 219 -0.04 -9.50 7.89
N GLY A 220 -0.96 -8.64 7.42
CA GLY A 220 -0.64 -7.24 7.13
C GLY A 220 -0.32 -6.45 8.40
N ALA A 221 -0.03 -5.17 8.23
CA ALA A 221 0.26 -4.25 9.32
C ALA A 221 -0.56 -2.96 9.15
N CYS A 222 -1.06 -2.42 10.26
CA CYS A 222 -1.80 -1.17 10.30
C CYS A 222 -0.95 -0.07 10.95
N ILE A 223 -0.78 1.06 10.26
CA ILE A 223 0.00 2.21 10.77
C ILE A 223 -0.57 2.79 12.06
N GLN A 224 -1.89 2.71 12.28
CA GLN A 224 -2.52 3.22 13.52
C GLN A 224 -2.02 2.48 14.75
N GLY A 225 -1.91 1.14 14.68
CA GLY A 225 -1.37 0.32 15.76
C GLY A 225 0.11 0.61 16.01
N PHE A 226 0.88 0.86 14.94
CA PHE A 226 2.28 1.28 15.07
C PHE A 226 2.40 2.59 15.85
N LEU A 227 1.69 3.64 15.42
CA LEU A 227 1.79 4.97 16.02
C LEU A 227 1.34 4.96 17.47
N LEU A 228 0.23 4.28 17.79
CA LEU A 228 -0.29 4.22 19.15
C LEU A 228 0.71 3.55 20.11
N VAL A 229 1.24 2.39 19.73
CA VAL A 229 2.16 1.64 20.60
C VAL A 229 3.53 2.30 20.66
N SER A 230 4.10 2.73 19.53
CA SER A 230 5.42 3.39 19.53
C SER A 230 5.41 4.70 20.32
N LEU A 231 4.42 5.57 20.11
CA LEU A 231 4.30 6.82 20.87
C LEU A 231 4.05 6.53 22.36
N GLY A 232 3.17 5.58 22.67
CA GLY A 232 2.92 5.16 24.05
C GLY A 232 4.17 4.64 24.75
N THR A 233 4.94 3.77 24.10
CA THR A 233 6.21 3.26 24.62
C THR A 233 7.23 4.38 24.82
N LEU A 234 7.34 5.32 23.89
CA LEU A 234 8.30 6.42 24.00
C LEU A 234 7.94 7.37 25.16
N VAL A 235 6.66 7.73 25.29
CA VAL A 235 6.17 8.61 26.37
C VAL A 235 6.28 7.93 27.73
N ILE A 236 5.79 6.70 27.86
CA ILE A 236 5.83 5.95 29.13
C ILE A 236 7.27 5.63 29.50
N GLY A 237 8.08 5.15 28.56
CA GLY A 237 9.48 4.82 28.79
C GLY A 237 10.32 6.04 29.17
N GLY A 238 10.11 7.17 28.49
CA GLY A 238 10.77 8.43 28.83
C GLY A 238 10.39 8.93 30.22
N ALA A 239 9.10 8.90 30.56
CA ALA A 239 8.62 9.30 31.88
C ALA A 239 9.15 8.41 33.01
N LEU A 240 9.11 7.08 32.83
CA LEU A 240 9.67 6.12 33.79
C LEU A 240 11.20 6.24 33.94
N GLY A 241 11.88 6.67 32.88
CA GLY A 241 13.31 6.95 32.88
C GLY A 241 13.69 8.32 33.45
N GLY A 242 12.73 9.12 33.94
CA GLY A 242 12.98 10.45 34.48
C GLY A 242 13.41 11.48 33.43
N MET A 243 13.12 11.24 32.15
CA MET A 243 13.48 12.13 31.04
C MET A 243 12.40 13.18 30.80
N ASP A 244 12.81 14.35 30.31
CA ASP A 244 11.86 15.29 29.73
C ASP A 244 11.30 14.73 28.41
N VAL A 245 10.07 14.21 28.48
CA VAL A 245 9.38 13.60 27.34
C VAL A 245 9.19 14.60 26.20
N GLY A 246 8.95 15.87 26.49
CA GLY A 246 8.78 16.90 25.45
C GLY A 246 10.07 17.08 24.67
N ALA A 247 11.18 17.17 25.39
CA ALA A 247 12.50 17.32 24.78
C ALA A 247 12.93 16.05 23.99
N VAL A 248 12.60 14.86 24.49
CA VAL A 248 12.82 13.59 23.75
C VAL A 248 11.99 13.54 22.47
N LEU A 249 10.72 13.97 22.51
CA LEU A 249 9.85 14.01 21.32
C LEU A 249 10.38 15.00 20.28
N ASP A 250 10.81 16.19 20.70
CA ASP A 250 11.40 17.18 19.81
C ASP A 250 12.70 16.68 19.19
N ALA A 251 13.61 16.08 19.97
CA ALA A 251 14.83 15.47 19.45
C ALA A 251 14.58 14.28 18.51
N THR A 252 13.47 13.56 18.69
CA THR A 252 13.07 12.45 17.80
C THR A 252 12.54 12.96 16.45
N THR A 253 11.98 14.16 16.42
CA THR A 253 11.20 14.68 15.28
C THR A 253 12.01 14.78 13.98
N PRO A 254 13.22 15.38 13.95
CA PRO A 254 14.02 15.45 12.73
C PRO A 254 14.35 14.06 12.17
N GLY A 255 14.76 13.14 13.05
CA GLY A 255 15.05 11.76 12.70
C GLY A 255 13.84 11.03 12.13
N LEU A 256 12.67 11.15 12.78
CA LEU A 256 11.42 10.56 12.34
C LEU A 256 11.04 10.99 10.92
N PHE A 257 11.09 12.29 10.64
CA PHE A 257 10.73 12.84 9.33
C PHE A 257 11.77 12.51 8.25
N LEU A 258 13.05 12.47 8.60
CA LEU A 258 14.09 12.00 7.69
C LEU A 258 13.94 10.52 7.36
N GLY A 259 13.63 9.68 8.35
CA GLY A 259 13.30 8.28 8.15
C GLY A 259 12.08 8.09 7.24
N MET A 260 11.04 8.92 7.41
CA MET A 260 9.91 8.93 6.49
C MET A 260 10.29 9.35 5.06
N ALA A 261 11.14 10.37 4.90
CA ALA A 261 11.64 10.81 3.59
C ALA A 261 12.38 9.68 2.86
N ILE A 262 13.14 8.85 3.58
CA ILE A 262 13.85 7.67 3.05
C ILE A 262 12.89 6.53 2.74
N GLY A 263 11.90 6.27 3.61
CA GLY A 263 10.97 5.15 3.47
C GLY A 263 9.92 5.31 2.37
N ARG A 264 9.44 6.53 2.11
CA ARG A 264 8.36 6.82 1.15
C ARG A 264 8.67 6.44 -0.31
N PRO A 265 9.89 6.65 -0.84
CA PRO A 265 10.32 6.07 -2.12
C PRO A 265 10.17 4.54 -2.20
N GLY A 266 10.29 3.84 -1.07
CA GLY A 266 10.03 2.41 -0.99
C GLY A 266 8.58 2.04 -1.33
N CYS A 267 7.60 2.87 -0.94
CA CYS A 267 6.19 2.69 -1.33
C CYS A 267 5.99 2.86 -2.84
N PHE A 268 6.65 3.86 -3.45
CA PHE A 268 6.60 4.10 -4.88
C PHE A 268 7.11 2.88 -5.66
N LEU A 269 8.24 2.31 -5.24
CA LEU A 269 8.85 1.13 -5.85
C LEU A 269 8.06 -0.16 -5.59
N ALA A 270 7.45 -0.30 -4.40
CA ALA A 270 6.62 -1.48 -4.06
C ALA A 270 5.21 -1.43 -4.66
N GLY A 271 4.88 -0.35 -5.38
CA GLY A 271 3.60 -0.14 -6.03
C GLY A 271 2.41 -0.01 -5.08
N CYS A 272 2.62 0.60 -3.91
CA CYS A 272 1.53 0.90 -2.96
C CYS A 272 1.27 2.41 -2.85
N CYS A 273 0.04 2.77 -2.47
CA CYS A 273 -0.39 4.17 -2.26
C CYS A 273 -0.20 5.08 -3.49
N SER A 274 -0.49 4.53 -4.68
CA SER A 274 -0.26 5.21 -5.95
C SER A 274 -1.20 6.40 -6.17
N GLY A 275 -0.68 7.43 -6.85
CA GLY A 275 -1.49 8.54 -7.33
C GLY A 275 -2.41 8.14 -8.48
N ARG A 276 -3.34 9.04 -8.81
CA ARG A 276 -4.20 8.91 -9.99
C ARG A 276 -3.35 8.86 -11.27
N PRO A 277 -3.77 8.09 -12.28
CA PRO A 277 -3.22 8.20 -13.63
C PRO A 277 -3.26 9.65 -14.14
N THR A 278 -2.24 10.08 -14.87
CA THR A 278 -2.13 11.48 -15.34
C THR A 278 -1.49 11.59 -16.72
N ARG A 279 -1.90 12.62 -17.47
CA ARG A 279 -1.28 13.08 -18.72
C ARG A 279 -0.13 14.06 -18.50
N SER A 280 0.09 14.49 -17.27
CA SER A 280 1.10 15.51 -16.96
C SER A 280 2.52 15.04 -17.30
N ARG A 281 3.35 15.97 -17.79
CA ARG A 281 4.79 15.75 -18.00
C ARG A 281 5.53 15.34 -16.73
N TRP A 282 5.00 15.73 -15.57
CA TRP A 282 5.49 15.42 -14.23
C TRP A 282 5.05 14.04 -13.71
N GLY A 283 4.22 13.31 -14.47
CA GLY A 283 3.83 11.94 -14.11
C GLY A 283 4.99 10.97 -14.31
N LEU A 284 5.14 10.02 -13.38
CA LEU A 284 6.13 8.94 -13.47
C LEU A 284 5.45 7.61 -13.74
N PHE A 285 6.14 6.72 -14.46
CA PHE A 285 5.66 5.36 -14.68
C PHE A 285 5.72 4.59 -13.36
N SER A 286 4.56 4.16 -12.87
CA SER A 286 4.44 3.48 -11.58
C SER A 286 3.27 2.49 -11.62
N SER A 287 3.40 1.43 -10.84
CA SER A 287 2.42 0.35 -10.72
C SER A 287 1.65 0.46 -9.42
N ASP A 288 0.37 0.10 -9.43
CA ASP A 288 -0.43 -0.19 -8.23
C ASP A 288 -0.60 -1.70 -8.00
N ARG A 289 0.33 -2.49 -8.55
CA ARG A 289 0.36 -3.97 -8.58
C ARG A 289 -0.64 -4.62 -9.53
N THR A 290 -1.54 -3.86 -10.13
CA THR A 290 -2.48 -4.35 -11.16
C THR A 290 -2.32 -3.60 -12.48
N LEU A 291 -2.12 -2.28 -12.43
CA LEU A 291 -1.95 -1.40 -13.58
C LEU A 291 -0.71 -0.50 -13.40
N ALA A 292 0.30 -0.76 -14.22
CA ALA A 292 1.45 0.12 -14.40
C ALA A 292 1.17 1.13 -15.53
N THR A 293 1.18 2.42 -15.17
CA THR A 293 0.97 3.53 -16.11
C THR A 293 1.60 4.81 -15.58
N ARG A 294 1.53 5.90 -16.34
CA ARG A 294 1.98 7.22 -15.90
C ARG A 294 1.02 7.77 -14.84
N ARG A 295 1.54 7.98 -13.63
CA ARG A 295 0.77 8.41 -12.45
C ARG A 295 1.42 9.61 -11.79
N ILE A 296 0.62 10.37 -11.03
CA ILE A 296 1.15 11.43 -10.17
C ILE A 296 2.00 10.75 -9.08
N PRO A 297 3.29 11.11 -8.91
CA PRO A 297 4.19 10.47 -7.94
C PRO A 297 3.95 11.01 -6.52
N VAL A 298 2.73 10.84 -6.01
CA VAL A 298 2.29 11.38 -4.70
C VAL A 298 3.21 10.90 -3.58
N GLN A 299 3.76 9.69 -3.66
CA GLN A 299 4.70 9.16 -2.66
C GLN A 299 6.02 9.95 -2.62
N LEU A 300 6.50 10.46 -3.76
CA LEU A 300 7.70 11.31 -3.80
C LEU A 300 7.40 12.72 -3.30
N TYR A 301 6.19 13.24 -3.53
CA TYR A 301 5.76 14.50 -2.92
C TYR A 301 5.67 14.37 -1.39
N GLU A 302 5.16 13.26 -0.87
CA GLU A 302 5.18 12.96 0.57
C GLU A 302 6.62 12.85 1.10
N ALA A 303 7.53 12.23 0.34
CA ALA A 303 8.93 12.12 0.73
C ALA A 303 9.63 13.50 0.79
N ALA A 304 9.42 14.34 -0.22
CA ALA A 304 9.99 15.68 -0.28
C ALA A 304 9.45 16.58 0.83
N ALA A 305 8.14 16.51 1.11
CA ALA A 305 7.55 17.24 2.23
C ALA A 305 8.08 16.75 3.58
N ALA A 306 8.24 15.43 3.76
CA ALA A 306 8.85 14.89 4.97
C ALA A 306 10.30 15.35 5.13
N LEU A 307 11.08 15.42 4.04
CA LEU A 307 12.44 15.93 4.08
C LEU A 307 12.51 17.42 4.45
N LEU A 308 11.61 18.24 3.89
CA LEU A 308 11.50 19.65 4.23
C LEU A 308 11.16 19.83 5.72
N ILE A 309 10.18 19.06 6.23
CA ILE A 309 9.80 19.09 7.64
C ILE A 309 10.96 18.62 8.52
N ALA A 310 11.72 17.60 8.11
CA ALA A 310 12.91 17.15 8.84
C ALA A 310 13.96 18.25 8.94
N GLY A 311 14.22 18.98 7.85
CA GLY A 311 15.17 20.09 7.82
C GLY A 311 14.73 21.26 8.70
N VAL A 312 13.45 21.65 8.64
CA VAL A 312 12.89 22.71 9.48
C VAL A 312 12.90 22.30 10.96
N ALA A 313 12.50 21.08 11.28
CA ALA A 313 12.56 20.55 12.64
C ALA A 313 14.00 20.49 13.17
N LEU A 314 14.95 20.07 12.34
CA LEU A 314 16.36 20.03 12.71
C LEU A 314 16.90 21.44 13.00
N ALA A 315 16.59 22.41 12.13
CA ALA A 315 16.96 23.80 12.35
C ALA A 315 16.32 24.35 13.63
N ALA A 316 15.03 24.08 13.87
CA ALA A 316 14.33 24.50 15.08
C ALA A 316 14.99 23.94 16.35
N VAL A 317 15.28 22.64 16.40
CA VAL A 317 15.93 22.00 17.56
C VAL A 317 17.35 22.52 17.78
N LEU A 318 18.07 22.92 16.73
CA LEU A 318 19.48 23.35 16.83
C LEU A 318 19.67 24.86 17.01
N GLN A 319 18.69 25.69 16.63
CA GLN A 319 18.87 27.14 16.53
C GLN A 319 17.84 27.95 17.33
N VAL A 320 16.79 27.30 17.84
CA VAL A 320 15.71 27.99 18.55
C VAL A 320 15.62 27.42 19.96
N ASP A 321 15.84 28.28 20.94
CA ASP A 321 15.60 27.96 22.34
C ASP A 321 14.09 27.96 22.58
N LEU A 322 13.47 26.78 22.43
CA LEU A 322 12.03 26.65 22.62
C LEU A 322 11.68 26.57 24.12
N PRO A 323 10.72 27.37 24.58
CA PRO A 323 10.39 27.50 26.00
C PRO A 323 9.61 26.30 26.55
N VAL A 324 9.01 25.50 25.67
CA VAL A 324 8.21 24.33 26.02
C VAL A 324 8.63 23.16 25.15
N GLY A 325 9.01 22.05 25.78
CA GLY A 325 9.33 20.81 25.08
C GLY A 325 8.08 20.20 24.42
N GLY A 326 8.26 19.67 23.21
CA GLY A 326 7.22 19.01 22.40
C GLY A 326 6.63 19.89 21.30
N LEU A 327 7.01 21.18 21.22
CA LEU A 327 6.48 22.11 20.22
C LEU A 327 6.94 21.75 18.81
N VAL A 328 8.18 21.32 18.64
CA VAL A 328 8.71 20.89 17.32
C VAL A 328 7.96 19.66 16.84
N PHE A 329 7.75 18.69 17.73
CA PHE A 329 7.01 17.47 17.44
C PHE A 329 5.57 17.78 17.01
N LEU A 330 4.83 18.53 17.83
CA LEU A 330 3.43 18.88 17.54
C LEU A 330 3.31 19.68 16.24
N GLY A 331 4.16 20.69 16.05
CA GLY A 331 4.18 21.51 14.84
C GLY A 331 4.48 20.67 13.60
N SER A 332 5.46 19.77 13.67
CA SER A 332 5.85 18.91 12.54
C SER A 332 4.77 17.90 12.17
N ILE A 333 4.12 17.27 13.16
CA ILE A 333 2.99 16.36 12.93
C ILE A 333 1.79 17.10 12.31
N ALA A 334 1.48 18.31 12.79
CA ALA A 334 0.41 19.14 12.23
C ALA A 334 0.72 19.55 10.78
N ALA A 335 1.94 20.02 10.50
CA ALA A 335 2.40 20.39 9.17
C ALA A 335 2.32 19.20 8.19
N TYR A 336 2.84 18.04 8.59
CA TYR A 336 2.77 16.83 7.76
C TYR A 336 1.33 16.39 7.49
N THR A 337 0.48 16.47 8.50
CA THR A 337 -0.94 16.09 8.35
C THR A 337 -1.64 17.01 7.37
N LEU A 338 -1.36 18.32 7.38
CA LEU A 338 -1.87 19.27 6.38
C LEU A 338 -1.41 18.95 4.97
N VAL A 339 -0.11 18.69 4.78
CA VAL A 339 0.42 18.27 3.48
C VAL A 339 -0.30 17.00 3.00
N ARG A 340 -0.47 16.03 3.89
CA ARG A 340 -1.19 14.79 3.58
C ARG A 340 -2.65 15.05 3.18
N GLN A 341 -3.35 15.99 3.84
CA GLN A 341 -4.70 16.39 3.45
C GLN A 341 -4.74 16.95 2.03
N GLY A 342 -3.76 17.78 1.65
CA GLY A 342 -3.62 18.27 0.27
C GLY A 342 -3.37 17.14 -0.74
N LEU A 343 -2.47 16.21 -0.40
CA LEU A 343 -2.08 15.11 -1.29
C LEU A 343 -3.18 14.07 -1.53
N PHE A 344 -4.16 13.95 -0.64
CA PHE A 344 -5.34 13.11 -0.87
C PHE A 344 -6.13 13.51 -2.12
N LEU A 345 -6.08 14.77 -2.56
CA LEU A 345 -6.73 15.21 -3.81
C LEU A 345 -6.17 14.49 -5.04
N PHE A 346 -4.90 14.06 -4.99
CA PHE A 346 -4.22 13.38 -6.08
C PHE A 346 -4.30 11.85 -5.97
N ARG A 347 -4.95 11.31 -4.93
CA ARG A 347 -5.12 9.86 -4.71
C ARG A 347 -6.45 9.33 -5.23
N VAL A 348 -6.46 8.07 -5.64
CA VAL A 348 -7.64 7.40 -6.22
C VAL A 348 -8.80 7.36 -5.21
N ASP A 349 -8.51 7.10 -3.92
CA ASP A 349 -9.50 7.01 -2.85
C ASP A 349 -9.68 8.32 -2.07
N ALA A 350 -10.50 9.24 -2.59
CA ALA A 350 -10.85 10.48 -1.89
C ALA A 350 -12.10 10.29 -1.00
N HIS A 351 -12.01 9.49 0.06
CA HIS A 351 -13.15 9.27 0.95
C HIS A 351 -13.25 10.40 2.00
N THR A 352 -14.40 11.09 2.00
CA THR A 352 -14.89 12.10 2.96
C THR A 352 -14.29 13.52 2.91
N ARG A 353 -14.97 14.43 2.17
CA ARG A 353 -14.65 15.88 2.10
C ARG A 353 -14.75 16.59 3.46
N ARG A 354 -15.75 16.24 4.28
CA ARG A 354 -15.97 16.87 5.61
C ARG A 354 -14.86 16.53 6.59
N GLY A 355 -14.50 15.24 6.73
CA GLY A 355 -13.42 14.80 7.61
C GLY A 355 -12.08 15.46 7.28
N ARG A 356 -11.75 15.58 5.99
CA ARG A 356 -10.53 16.30 5.54
C ARG A 356 -10.52 17.76 5.98
N LEU A 357 -11.64 18.47 5.82
CA LEU A 357 -11.72 19.88 6.19
C LEU A 357 -11.57 20.06 7.70
N THR A 358 -12.25 19.25 8.50
CA THR A 358 -12.13 19.25 9.96
C THR A 358 -10.69 19.00 10.41
N VAL A 359 -10.04 17.95 9.90
CA VAL A 359 -8.63 17.65 10.24
C VAL A 359 -7.71 18.79 9.82
N SER A 360 -7.94 19.41 8.65
CA SER A 360 -7.12 20.53 8.20
C SER A 360 -7.25 21.74 9.12
N LEU A 361 -8.48 22.10 9.53
CA LEU A 361 -8.70 23.22 10.44
C LEU A 361 -8.04 22.98 11.81
N ILE A 362 -8.15 21.76 12.35
CA ILE A 362 -7.50 21.39 13.61
C ILE A 362 -5.98 21.54 13.49
N CYS A 363 -5.37 21.02 12.43
CA CYS A 363 -3.93 21.15 12.24
C CYS A 363 -3.48 22.61 12.05
N CYS A 364 -4.25 23.45 11.35
CA CYS A 364 -3.97 24.88 11.27
C CYS A 364 -4.04 25.55 12.63
N ALA A 365 -5.06 25.24 13.45
CA ALA A 365 -5.17 25.77 14.81
C ALA A 365 -3.99 25.35 15.70
N VAL A 366 -3.55 24.09 15.60
CA VAL A 366 -2.36 23.60 16.30
C VAL A 366 -1.10 24.36 15.87
N LEU A 367 -0.90 24.59 14.56
CA LEU A 367 0.25 25.35 14.08
C LEU A 367 0.24 26.80 14.58
N ILE A 368 -0.92 27.46 14.55
CA ILE A 368 -1.06 28.81 15.10
C ILE A 368 -0.76 28.82 16.60
N GLY A 369 -1.25 27.82 17.34
CA GLY A 369 -0.96 27.67 18.76
C GLY A 369 0.52 27.45 19.06
N VAL A 370 1.22 26.64 18.26
CA VAL A 370 2.67 26.42 18.39
C VAL A 370 3.44 27.72 18.12
N LEU A 371 3.06 28.47 17.09
CA LEU A 371 3.68 29.77 16.78
C LEU A 371 3.40 30.81 17.86
N ALA A 372 2.17 30.87 18.38
CA ALA A 372 1.85 31.78 19.49
C ALA A 372 2.64 31.42 20.76
N ALA A 373 2.73 30.13 21.08
CA ALA A 373 3.50 29.66 22.24
C ALA A 373 5.00 29.93 22.10
N SER A 374 5.57 29.86 20.89
CA SER A 374 6.98 30.21 20.69
C SER A 374 7.23 31.72 20.84
N GLN A 375 6.30 32.58 20.41
CA GLN A 375 6.44 34.04 20.48
C GLN A 375 6.16 34.63 21.88
N VAL A 376 5.22 34.06 22.64
CA VAL A 376 4.80 34.60 23.95
C VAL A 376 5.83 34.37 25.06
N LEU A 377 6.78 33.46 24.82
CA LEU A 377 7.78 33.02 25.80
C LEU A 377 9.23 33.32 25.36
N SER A 378 9.40 34.01 24.21
CA SER A 378 10.65 34.64 23.76
C SER A 378 10.67 36.10 24.22
#